data_AF-A0A7S2NX21-F1
#
_entry.id   AF-A0A7S2NX21-F1
#
_cell.length_a   1.000
_cell.length_b   1.000
_cell.length_c   1.000
_cell.angle_alpha   90.00
_cell.angle_beta   90.00
_cell.angle_gamma   90.00
#
_symmetry.space_group_name_H-M   'P 1'
#
loop_
_entity.id
_entity.type
_entity.pdbx_description
1 polymer ?
#
loop_
_entity_poly.entity_id
_entity_poly.type
_entity_poly.pdbx_seq_one_letter_code
_entity_poly.pdbx_strand_id
1 'polypeptide(L)'
;SLLPIDVQCTRAIGKFLGRHNLNTLRDSGSFRFIVDWLVTLSCPSVAFLKPSAAFDFLQLSSSDHLKKYKYGSHFMQEIHLYERLPATKCTGFVFFVHGGAWGSGMPWMYRLVAGGFLQAGMSVAIVG
;
A
#
# COMPACT_ATOMS: atom_id res chain seq x y z
N SER A 1 -17.80 -6.98 29.37
CA SER A 1 -16.80 -7.45 28.40
C SER A 1 -15.85 -6.31 28.08
N LEU A 2 -14.54 -6.51 28.21
CA LEU A 2 -13.53 -5.52 27.80
C LEU A 2 -13.56 -5.41 26.27
N LEU A 3 -13.63 -4.18 25.76
CA LEU A 3 -13.58 -3.95 24.32
C LEU A 3 -12.20 -4.32 23.77
N PRO A 4 -12.11 -4.75 22.50
CA PRO A 4 -10.85 -4.90 21.81
C PRO A 4 -9.99 -3.62 21.87
N ILE A 5 -8.66 -3.76 21.95
CA ILE A 5 -7.71 -2.64 22.12
C ILE A 5 -7.85 -1.61 20.99
N ASP A 6 -8.08 -2.06 19.75
CA ASP A 6 -8.33 -1.20 18.60
C ASP A 6 -9.55 -0.30 18.82
N VAL A 7 -10.65 -0.86 19.34
CA VAL A 7 -11.88 -0.10 19.65
C VAL A 7 -11.65 0.90 20.78
N GLN A 8 -10.83 0.55 21.77
CA GLN A 8 -10.48 1.45 22.86
C GLN A 8 -9.62 2.63 22.38
N CYS A 9 -8.59 2.36 21.56
CA CYS A 9 -7.72 3.37 20.97
C CYS A 9 -8.49 4.33 20.06
N THR A 10 -9.34 3.81 19.15
CA THR A 10 -10.17 4.65 18.28
C THR A 10 -11.10 5.55 19.09
N ARG A 11 -11.69 5.05 20.17
CA ARG A 11 -12.53 5.84 21.08
C ARG A 11 -11.75 6.89 21.86
N ALA A 12 -10.55 6.57 22.33
CA ALA A 12 -9.70 7.51 23.04
C ALA A 12 -9.26 8.67 22.12
N ILE A 13 -8.82 8.36 20.91
CA ILE A 13 -8.47 9.34 19.87
C ILE A 13 -9.68 10.21 19.53
N GLY A 14 -10.86 9.60 19.34
CA GLY A 14 -12.09 10.32 19.04
C GLY A 14 -12.55 11.26 20.16
N LYS A 15 -12.25 10.93 21.42
CA LYS A 15 -12.49 11.82 22.56
C LYS A 15 -11.49 12.96 22.65
N PHE A 16 -10.22 12.72 22.32
CA PHE A 16 -9.16 13.72 22.40
C PHE A 16 -9.26 14.79 21.30
N LEU A 17 -9.53 14.39 20.05
CA LEU A 17 -9.57 15.31 18.92
C LEU A 17 -10.89 16.10 18.84
N GLY A 18 -11.99 15.58 19.40
CA GLY A 18 -13.33 16.16 19.22
C GLY A 18 -13.87 15.91 17.80
N ARG A 19 -15.20 15.73 17.65
CA ARG A 19 -15.81 15.30 16.37
C ARG A 19 -15.55 16.26 15.22
N HIS A 20 -15.52 17.56 15.49
CA HIS A 20 -15.30 18.58 14.47
C HIS A 20 -13.89 18.47 13.87
N ASN A 21 -12.85 18.44 14.70
CA ASN A 21 -11.48 18.29 14.20
C ASN A 21 -11.27 16.91 13.54
N LEU A 22 -11.95 15.86 14.00
CA LEU A 22 -11.86 14.54 13.40
C LEU A 22 -12.44 14.51 11.98
N ASN A 23 -13.59 15.16 11.77
CA ASN A 23 -14.17 15.31 10.43
C ASN A 23 -13.30 16.21 9.55
N THR A 24 -12.82 17.34 10.08
CA THR A 24 -11.92 18.23 9.34
C THR A 24 -10.62 17.52 8.93
N LEU A 25 -9.98 16.77 9.84
CA LEU A 25 -8.76 15.99 9.55
C LEU A 25 -9.00 14.88 8.51
N ARG A 26 -10.19 14.26 8.52
CA ARG A 26 -10.60 13.24 7.55
C ARG A 26 -10.84 13.86 6.16
N ASP A 27 -11.58 14.96 6.13
CA ASP A 27 -12.10 15.56 4.90
C ASP A 27 -11.07 16.47 4.21
N SER A 28 -10.10 17.04 4.96
CA SER A 28 -8.98 17.82 4.41
C SER A 28 -7.89 16.98 3.77
N GLY A 29 -7.90 15.66 3.99
CA GLY A 29 -6.80 14.77 3.62
C GLY A 29 -5.55 14.89 4.52
N SER A 30 -5.56 15.72 5.56
CA SER A 30 -4.41 15.87 6.46
C SER A 30 -4.11 14.59 7.24
N PHE A 31 -5.14 13.87 7.68
CA PHE A 31 -4.96 12.56 8.33
C PHE A 31 -4.29 11.55 7.38
N ARG A 32 -4.70 11.56 6.10
CA ARG A 32 -4.16 10.68 5.06
C ARG A 32 -2.66 10.92 4.88
N PHE A 33 -2.26 12.18 4.74
CA PHE A 33 -0.86 12.58 4.62
C PHE A 33 -0.04 12.11 5.83
N ILE A 34 -0.53 12.33 7.06
CA ILE A 34 0.18 11.91 8.28
C ILE A 34 0.38 10.39 8.30
N VAL A 35 -0.66 9.63 7.97
CA VAL A 35 -0.57 8.15 7.95
C VAL A 35 0.45 7.68 6.92
N ASP A 36 0.44 8.24 5.70
CA ASP A 36 1.39 7.86 4.65
C ASP A 36 2.85 8.17 5.07
N TRP A 37 3.07 9.28 5.76
CA TRP A 37 4.38 9.62 6.32
C TRP A 37 4.83 8.67 7.41
N LEU A 38 3.94 8.33 8.35
CA LEU A 38 4.24 7.39 9.43
C LEU A 38 4.59 6.00 8.87
N VAL A 39 3.86 5.53 7.86
CA VAL A 39 4.17 4.27 7.16
C VAL A 39 5.54 4.35 6.51
N THR A 40 5.84 5.44 5.79
CA THR A 40 7.12 5.63 5.12
C THR A 40 8.29 5.66 6.12
N LEU A 41 8.12 6.37 7.24
CA LEU A 41 9.12 6.44 8.32
C LEU A 41 9.33 5.10 9.03
N SER A 42 8.33 4.19 8.99
CA SER A 42 8.47 2.85 9.55
C SER A 42 9.25 1.89 8.65
N CYS A 43 9.38 2.19 7.35
CA CYS A 43 10.03 1.29 6.39
C CYS A 43 11.46 0.87 6.78
N PRO A 44 12.35 1.77 7.26
CA PRO A 44 13.68 1.37 7.71
C PRO A 44 13.64 0.38 8.88
N SER A 45 12.74 0.59 9.85
CA SER A 45 12.57 -0.32 10.98
C SER A 45 12.07 -1.69 10.53
N VAL A 46 11.10 -1.74 9.60
CA VAL A 46 10.61 -2.99 9.02
C VAL A 46 11.72 -3.70 8.24
N ALA A 47 12.53 -2.96 7.48
CA ALA A 47 13.64 -3.53 6.73
C ALA A 47 14.72 -4.12 7.67
N PHE A 48 15.01 -3.45 8.78
CA PHE A 48 15.92 -3.96 9.80
C PHE A 48 15.39 -5.24 10.47
N LEU A 49 14.10 -5.27 10.82
CA LEU A 49 13.48 -6.42 11.49
C LEU A 49 13.21 -7.60 10.54
N LYS A 50 12.99 -7.33 9.25
CA LYS A 50 12.68 -8.32 8.21
C LYS A 50 13.51 -8.06 6.95
N PRO A 51 14.81 -8.38 6.96
CA PRO A 51 15.69 -8.11 5.84
C PRO A 51 15.29 -8.86 4.56
N SER A 52 14.75 -10.08 4.66
CA SER A 52 14.26 -10.83 3.50
C SER A 52 13.16 -10.08 2.75
N ALA A 53 12.18 -9.53 3.48
CA ALA A 53 11.11 -8.72 2.88
C ALA A 53 11.66 -7.43 2.24
N ALA A 54 12.72 -6.84 2.80
CA ALA A 54 13.38 -5.70 2.18
C ALA A 54 14.06 -6.08 0.85
N PHE A 55 14.73 -7.24 0.79
CA PHE A 55 15.31 -7.75 -0.46
C PHE A 55 14.24 -8.06 -1.50
N ASP A 56 13.15 -8.74 -1.12
CA ASP A 56 12.02 -9.00 -2.02
C ASP A 56 11.45 -7.69 -2.57
N PHE A 57 11.30 -6.69 -1.70
CA PHE A 57 10.83 -5.37 -2.10
C PHE A 57 11.78 -4.70 -3.11
N LEU A 58 13.09 -4.75 -2.88
CA LEU A 58 14.10 -4.20 -3.79
C LEU A 58 14.12 -4.96 -5.13
N GLN A 59 14.03 -6.28 -5.11
CA GLN A 59 13.97 -7.11 -6.31
C GLN A 59 12.73 -6.76 -7.14
N LEU A 60 11.56 -6.64 -6.50
CA LEU A 60 10.32 -6.20 -7.15
C LEU A 60 10.39 -4.74 -7.61
N SER A 61 11.29 -3.93 -7.05
CA SER A 61 11.50 -2.55 -7.50
C SER A 61 12.35 -2.48 -8.77
N SER A 62 13.00 -3.57 -9.17
CA SER A 62 13.77 -3.64 -10.41
C SER A 62 12.87 -3.42 -11.63
N SER A 63 13.41 -2.71 -12.62
CA SER A 63 12.77 -2.47 -13.92
C SER A 63 12.45 -3.77 -14.68
N ASP A 64 13.13 -4.88 -14.36
CA ASP A 64 12.86 -6.18 -14.98
C ASP A 64 11.47 -6.71 -14.65
N HIS A 65 10.92 -6.31 -13.50
CA HIS A 65 9.61 -6.75 -13.04
C HIS A 65 8.56 -5.65 -13.09
N LEU A 66 8.95 -4.38 -12.86
CA LEU A 66 8.01 -3.29 -12.67
C LEU A 66 7.89 -2.39 -13.92
N LYS A 67 6.69 -2.36 -14.50
CA LYS A 67 6.28 -1.35 -15.48
C LYS A 67 5.26 -0.41 -14.84
N LYS A 68 5.41 0.89 -15.08
CA LYS A 68 4.50 1.92 -14.55
C LYS A 68 3.69 2.56 -15.67
N TYR A 69 2.38 2.67 -15.47
CA TYR A 69 1.48 3.32 -16.41
C TYR A 69 0.67 4.39 -15.69
N LYS A 70 0.63 5.61 -16.20
CA LYS A 70 -0.29 6.64 -15.69
C LYS A 70 -1.60 6.58 -16.47
N TYR A 71 -2.72 6.73 -15.78
CA TYR A 71 -4.05 6.75 -16.41
C TYR A 71 -4.86 8.01 -16.04
N GLY A 72 -4.29 8.92 -15.27
CA GLY A 72 -4.90 10.21 -14.98
C GLY A 72 -3.87 11.30 -14.63
N SER A 73 -4.37 12.47 -14.24
CA SER A 73 -3.54 13.64 -13.93
C SER A 73 -3.02 13.65 -12.50
N HIS A 74 -3.65 12.89 -11.61
CA HIS A 74 -3.22 12.79 -10.22
C HIS A 74 -2.02 11.85 -10.08
N PHE A 75 -1.05 12.18 -9.21
CA PHE A 75 0.18 11.38 -9.08
C PHE A 75 -0.07 9.95 -8.59
N MET A 76 -1.19 9.71 -7.90
CA MET A 76 -1.61 8.37 -7.46
C MET A 76 -2.30 7.55 -8.55
N GLN A 77 -2.78 8.18 -9.64
CA GLN A 77 -3.46 7.52 -10.76
C GLN A 77 -2.44 6.80 -11.66
N GLU A 78 -1.79 5.80 -11.08
CA GLU A 78 -0.78 4.97 -11.70
C GLU A 78 -1.07 3.48 -11.48
N ILE A 79 -0.68 2.67 -12.46
CA ILE A 79 -0.70 1.22 -12.41
C ILE A 79 0.75 0.76 -12.33
N HIS A 80 1.05 0.01 -11.28
CA HIS A 80 2.29 -0.73 -11.15
C HIS A 80 2.04 -2.16 -11.63
N LEU A 81 2.44 -2.45 -12.86
CA LEU A 81 2.35 -3.78 -13.46
C LEU A 81 3.61 -4.57 -13.13
N TYR A 82 3.40 -5.72 -12.50
CA TYR A 82 4.41 -6.73 -12.25
C TYR A 82 4.16 -7.95 -13.12
N GLU A 83 5.05 -8.19 -14.08
CA GLU A 83 4.90 -9.28 -15.04
C GLU A 83 5.54 -10.58 -14.54
N ARG A 84 4.82 -11.69 -14.71
CA ARG A 84 5.38 -13.03 -14.54
C ARG A 84 6.28 -13.37 -15.73
N LEU A 85 7.58 -13.59 -15.46
CA LEU A 85 8.56 -13.94 -16.49
C LEU A 85 9.06 -15.40 -16.42
N PRO A 86 9.10 -16.16 -17.53
CA PRO A 86 8.68 -15.75 -18.87
C PRO A 86 7.15 -15.69 -18.99
N ALA A 87 6.64 -14.79 -19.84
CA ALA A 87 5.21 -14.57 -20.04
C ALA A 87 4.47 -15.84 -20.50
N THR A 88 5.16 -16.76 -21.16
CA THR A 88 4.62 -18.07 -21.59
C THR A 88 4.23 -18.99 -20.43
N LYS A 89 4.70 -18.71 -19.21
CA LYS A 89 4.35 -19.43 -17.98
C LYS A 89 3.33 -18.68 -17.12
N CYS A 90 2.74 -17.61 -17.65
CA CYS A 90 1.71 -16.86 -16.94
C CYS A 90 0.39 -17.65 -16.95
N THR A 91 -0.13 -17.98 -15.78
CA THR A 91 -1.37 -18.75 -15.60
C THR A 91 -2.60 -17.87 -15.41
N GLY A 92 -2.40 -16.57 -15.16
CA GLY A 92 -3.49 -15.63 -14.92
C GLY A 92 -3.00 -14.20 -14.67
N PHE A 93 -3.97 -13.30 -14.55
CA PHE A 93 -3.71 -11.88 -14.32
C PHE A 93 -4.61 -11.36 -13.19
N VAL A 94 -4.03 -10.62 -12.26
CA VAL A 94 -4.73 -10.05 -11.11
C VAL A 94 -4.70 -8.53 -11.16
N PHE A 95 -5.85 -7.90 -10.98
CA PHE A 95 -5.93 -6.48 -10.65
C PHE A 95 -6.06 -6.35 -9.14
N PHE A 96 -5.06 -5.73 -8.51
CA PHE A 96 -5.05 -5.43 -7.08
C PHE A 96 -5.32 -3.94 -6.89
N VAL A 97 -6.54 -3.58 -6.50
CA VAL A 97 -6.91 -2.20 -6.17
C VAL A 97 -6.53 -1.93 -4.73
N HIS A 98 -5.65 -0.96 -4.50
CA HIS A 98 -5.09 -0.78 -3.17
C HIS A 98 -6.07 -0.13 -2.18
N GLY A 99 -5.88 -0.42 -0.89
CA GLY A 99 -6.61 0.22 0.21
C GLY A 99 -6.09 1.62 0.53
N GLY A 100 -6.54 2.23 1.63
CA GLY A 100 -6.12 3.59 2.02
C GLY A 100 -7.19 4.66 1.81
N ALA A 101 -8.46 4.25 1.83
CA ALA A 101 -9.61 5.13 1.94
C ALA A 101 -9.68 6.23 0.86
N TRP A 102 -9.44 5.86 -0.41
CA TRP A 102 -9.67 6.72 -1.58
C TRP A 102 -8.82 8.00 -1.62
N GLY A 103 -7.64 7.97 -0.97
CA GLY A 103 -6.74 9.13 -0.99
C GLY A 103 -5.44 9.00 -0.20
N SER A 104 -5.12 7.82 0.31
CA SER A 104 -3.87 7.47 1.00
C SER A 104 -3.42 6.09 0.51
N GLY A 105 -2.16 5.76 0.77
CA GLY A 105 -1.52 4.56 0.25
C GLY A 105 -1.07 4.82 -1.18
N MET A 106 0.22 4.65 -1.42
CA MET A 106 0.76 4.72 -2.78
C MET A 106 0.91 3.30 -3.34
N PRO A 107 0.75 3.08 -4.66
CA PRO A 107 0.90 1.76 -5.27
C PRO A 107 2.22 1.02 -4.92
N TRP A 108 3.29 1.76 -4.63
CA TRP A 108 4.55 1.16 -4.17
C TRP A 108 4.46 0.50 -2.79
N MET A 109 3.60 0.99 -1.88
CA MET A 109 3.47 0.47 -0.51
C MET A 109 2.94 -0.97 -0.51
N TYR A 110 2.20 -1.34 -1.56
CA TYR A 110 1.61 -2.67 -1.73
C TYR A 110 2.49 -3.61 -2.56
N ARG A 111 3.72 -3.21 -2.92
CA ARG A 111 4.62 -3.97 -3.79
C ARG A 111 4.83 -5.42 -3.35
N LEU A 112 5.02 -5.67 -2.05
CA LEU A 112 5.25 -7.03 -1.55
C LEU A 112 4.06 -7.98 -1.78
N VAL A 113 2.84 -7.44 -1.94
CA VAL A 113 1.66 -8.23 -2.31
C VAL A 113 1.86 -8.87 -3.69
N ALA A 114 2.56 -8.20 -4.60
CA ALA A 114 2.83 -8.74 -5.94
C ALA A 114 3.66 -10.03 -5.89
N GLY A 115 4.56 -10.17 -4.91
CA GLY A 115 5.43 -11.33 -4.77
C GLY A 115 4.64 -12.65 -4.67
N GLY A 116 3.57 -12.67 -3.88
CA GLY A 116 2.73 -13.87 -3.73
C GLY A 116 2.05 -14.29 -5.03
N PHE A 117 1.53 -13.34 -5.81
CA PHE A 117 0.89 -13.63 -7.09
C PHE A 117 1.90 -14.09 -8.15
N LEU A 118 3.08 -13.47 -8.20
CA LEU A 118 4.16 -13.88 -9.09
C LEU A 118 4.65 -15.30 -8.79
N GLN A 119 4.77 -15.67 -7.50
CA GLN A 119 5.11 -17.03 -7.08
C GLN A 119 4.03 -18.04 -7.50
N ALA A 120 2.76 -17.64 -7.47
CA ALA A 120 1.63 -18.44 -7.94
C ALA A 120 1.50 -18.49 -9.49
N GLY A 121 2.42 -17.89 -10.24
CA GLY A 121 2.44 -17.92 -11.70
C GLY A 121 1.59 -16.84 -12.38
N MET A 122 1.10 -15.84 -11.64
CA MET A 122 0.24 -14.79 -12.16
C MET A 122 0.98 -13.46 -12.30
N SER A 123 0.64 -12.68 -13.32
CA SER A 123 0.99 -11.26 -13.39
C SER A 123 0.01 -10.44 -12.57
N VAL A 124 0.44 -9.28 -12.07
CA VAL A 124 -0.39 -8.43 -11.21
C VAL A 124 -0.24 -6.96 -11.53
N ALA A 125 -1.37 -6.27 -11.71
CA ALA A 125 -1.45 -4.83 -11.80
C ALA A 125 -1.94 -4.27 -10.46
N ILE A 126 -1.08 -3.56 -9.74
CA ILE A 126 -1.46 -2.77 -8.57
C ILE A 126 -1.98 -1.43 -9.08
N VAL A 127 -3.25 -1.13 -8.80
CA VAL A 127 -3.95 0.07 -9.25
C VAL A 127 -4.12 1.02 -8.07
N GLY A 128 -3.70 2.27 -8.24
CA GLY A 128 -4.00 3.39 -7.34
C GLY A 128 -4.64 4.56 -8.02
#